data_AF-A0A3S1TQ49-F1
#
_entry.id   AF-A0A3S1TQ49-F1
#
_cell.length_a   1.000
_cell.length_b   1.000
_cell.length_c   1.000
_cell.angle_alpha   90.00
_cell.angle_beta   90.00
_cell.angle_gamma   90.00
#
_symmetry.space_group_name_H-M   'P 1'
#
loop_
_entity.id
_entity.type
_entity.pdbx_description
1 polymer ?
#
loop_
_entity_poly.entity_id
_entity_poly.type
_entity_poly.pdbx_seq_one_letter_code
_entity_poly.pdbx_strand_id
1 'polypeptide(L)'
;MERYFSVAIVTLLCSLMIFGMALTVARTHKRTGVLAPTMTGDPLLERTIRANSNSIEWLPDFLPSMCLFAVYWSAPWAAALGLLWIMGRIAYFIGYLSAPLKRYPGFFIQSFAAFALLLGALGRIIFLMLQA
;
A
#
# COMPACT_ATOMS: atom_id res chain seq x y z
N MET A 1 21.56 -12.55 4.63
CA MET A 1 20.87 -11.74 3.61
C MET A 1 19.78 -12.52 2.88
N GLU A 2 19.99 -13.80 2.55
CA GLU A 2 19.04 -14.65 1.82
C GLU A 2 17.62 -14.70 2.43
N ARG A 3 17.52 -14.66 3.76
CA ARG A 3 16.25 -14.63 4.50
C ARG A 3 15.31 -13.47 4.09
N TYR A 4 15.83 -12.38 3.54
CA TYR A 4 15.06 -11.17 3.20
C TYR A 4 14.73 -11.03 1.72
N PHE A 5 15.08 -12.00 0.86
CA PHE A 5 14.78 -11.90 -0.58
C PHE A 5 13.28 -11.74 -0.85
N SER A 6 12.44 -12.47 -0.13
CA SER A 6 10.98 -12.35 -0.26
C SER A 6 10.49 -10.95 0.08
N VAL A 7 10.98 -10.37 1.17
CA VAL A 7 10.63 -9.01 1.61
C VAL A 7 11.13 -7.97 0.60
N ALA A 8 12.35 -8.11 0.08
CA ALA A 8 12.90 -7.23 -0.94
C ALA A 8 12.07 -7.26 -2.23
N ILE A 9 11.68 -8.45 -2.69
CA ILE A 9 10.80 -8.61 -3.85
C ILE A 9 9.46 -7.90 -3.59
N VAL A 10 8.85 -8.11 -2.42
CA VAL A 10 7.56 -7.47 -2.06
C VAL A 10 7.69 -5.94 -2.02
N THR A 11 8.79 -5.40 -1.49
CA THR A 11 9.07 -3.96 -1.53
C THR A 11 9.13 -3.44 -2.97
N LEU A 12 9.82 -4.14 -3.88
CA LEU A 12 9.92 -3.75 -5.29
C LEU A 12 8.56 -3.85 -6.01
N LEU A 13 7.78 -4.90 -5.73
CA LEU A 13 6.42 -5.04 -6.26
C LEU A 13 5.50 -3.90 -5.78
N CYS A 14 5.63 -3.48 -4.53
CA CYS A 14 4.94 -2.30 -4.01
C CYS A 14 5.32 -1.04 -4.79
N SER A 15 6.61 -0.80 -5.05
CA SER A 15 7.07 0.32 -5.86
C SER A 15 6.51 0.29 -7.29
N LEU A 16 6.49 -0.89 -7.93
CA LEU A 16 5.90 -1.07 -9.26
C LEU A 16 4.39 -0.81 -9.25
N MET A 17 3.68 -1.24 -8.22
CA MET A 17 2.25 -0.97 -8.05
C MET A 17 1.97 0.54 -7.98
N ILE A 18 2.71 1.28 -7.15
CA ILE A 18 2.55 2.74 -7.02
C ILE A 18 2.89 3.44 -8.34
N PHE A 19 3.95 3.01 -9.02
CA PHE A 19 4.27 3.52 -10.35
C PHE A 19 3.15 3.28 -11.36
N GLY A 20 2.54 2.08 -11.35
CA GLY A 20 1.38 1.77 -12.19
C GLY A 20 0.16 2.64 -11.89
N MET A 21 -0.11 2.96 -10.61
CA MET A 21 -1.15 3.90 -10.22
C MET A 21 -0.86 5.32 -10.73
N ALA A 22 0.39 5.78 -10.62
CA ALA A 22 0.81 7.09 -11.14
C ALA A 22 0.65 7.19 -12.68
N LEU A 23 1.04 6.15 -13.42
CA LEU A 23 0.78 6.07 -14.87
C LEU A 23 -0.71 6.12 -15.19
N THR A 24 -1.54 5.50 -14.36
CA THR A 24 -3.00 5.55 -14.52
C THR A 24 -3.53 6.97 -14.32
N VAL A 25 -3.04 7.70 -13.30
CA VAL A 25 -3.38 9.13 -13.11
C VAL A 25 -3.03 9.95 -14.35
N ALA A 26 -1.80 9.81 -14.88
CA ALA A 26 -1.37 10.53 -16.09
C ALA A 26 -2.25 10.21 -17.31
N ARG A 27 -2.63 8.94 -17.48
CA ARG A 27 -3.56 8.52 -18.54
C ARG A 27 -4.96 9.08 -18.34
N THR A 28 -5.43 9.19 -17.10
CA THR A 28 -6.77 9.75 -16.80
C THR A 28 -6.82 11.25 -17.08
N HIS A 29 -5.76 12.02 -16.81
CA HIS A 29 -5.66 13.41 -17.28
C HIS A 29 -5.88 13.52 -18.79
N LYS A 30 -5.14 12.71 -19.58
CA LYS A 30 -5.29 12.69 -21.03
C LYS A 30 -6.71 12.30 -21.48
N ARG A 31 -7.36 11.35 -20.80
CA ARG A 31 -8.71 10.87 -21.14
C ARG A 31 -9.81 11.88 -20.83
N THR A 32 -9.67 12.63 -19.73
CA THR A 32 -10.68 13.59 -19.27
C THR A 32 -10.48 14.98 -19.86
N GLY A 33 -9.33 15.24 -20.49
CA GLY A 33 -9.00 16.55 -21.07
C GLY A 33 -8.57 17.60 -20.03
N VAL A 34 -8.57 17.25 -18.74
CA VAL A 34 -8.10 18.13 -17.66
C VAL A 34 -6.58 18.09 -17.62
N LEU A 35 -5.94 19.20 -18.00
CA LEU A 35 -4.49 19.35 -17.98
C LEU A 35 -3.96 19.45 -16.54
N ALA A 36 -2.85 18.76 -16.26
CA ALA A 36 -2.09 19.00 -15.04
C ALA A 36 -1.60 20.48 -15.01
N PRO A 37 -1.51 21.13 -13.84
CA PRO A 37 -1.62 20.58 -12.48
C PRO A 37 -3.05 20.53 -11.92
N THR A 38 -4.09 20.78 -12.73
CA THR A 38 -5.48 20.80 -12.26
C THR A 38 -5.93 19.41 -11.81
N MET A 39 -6.38 19.28 -10.56
CA MET A 39 -6.70 17.99 -9.92
C MET A 39 -8.21 17.73 -9.80
N THR A 40 -9.05 18.64 -10.27
CA THR A 40 -10.51 18.63 -10.12
C THR A 40 -11.20 18.89 -11.45
N GLY A 41 -12.47 18.51 -11.56
CA GLY A 41 -13.31 18.82 -12.73
C GLY A 41 -13.86 17.60 -13.45
N ASP A 42 -13.28 16.41 -13.24
CA ASP A 42 -13.86 15.15 -13.68
C ASP A 42 -13.88 14.15 -12.51
N PRO A 43 -15.05 13.56 -12.17
CA PRO A 43 -15.14 12.62 -11.05
C PRO A 43 -14.26 11.38 -11.17
N LEU A 44 -13.97 10.89 -12.37
CA LEU A 44 -13.03 9.78 -12.57
C LEU A 44 -11.59 10.23 -12.28
N LEU A 45 -11.20 11.43 -12.74
CA LEU A 45 -9.88 11.98 -12.46
C LEU A 45 -9.66 12.17 -10.96
N GLU A 46 -10.60 12.81 -10.26
CA GLU A 46 -10.54 13.06 -8.82
C GLU A 46 -10.39 11.76 -8.02
N ARG A 47 -11.18 10.73 -8.37
CA ARG A 47 -11.09 9.41 -7.74
C ARG A 47 -9.75 8.72 -8.02
N THR A 48 -9.25 8.80 -9.26
CA THR A 48 -7.96 8.18 -9.64
C THR A 48 -6.81 8.82 -8.87
N ILE A 49 -6.78 10.15 -8.81
CA ILE A 49 -5.79 10.92 -8.05
C ILE A 49 -5.88 10.55 -6.57
N ARG A 50 -7.07 10.62 -5.95
CA ARG A 50 -7.23 10.33 -4.52
C ARG A 50 -6.83 8.90 -4.17
N ALA A 51 -7.16 7.93 -5.03
CA ALA A 51 -6.79 6.54 -4.82
C ALA A 51 -5.26 6.33 -4.86
N ASN A 52 -4.55 7.01 -5.78
CA ASN A 52 -3.09 7.00 -5.82
C ASN A 52 -2.48 7.72 -4.61
N SER A 53 -2.87 8.96 -4.34
CA SER A 53 -2.36 9.74 -3.21
C SER A 53 -2.56 9.04 -1.88
N ASN A 54 -3.72 8.42 -1.65
CA ASN A 54 -3.95 7.63 -0.44
C ASN A 54 -3.03 6.41 -0.35
N SER A 55 -2.67 5.79 -1.48
CA SER A 55 -1.73 4.66 -1.46
C SER A 55 -0.32 5.12 -1.11
N ILE A 56 0.08 6.32 -1.55
CA ILE A 56 1.34 6.96 -1.16
C ILE A 56 1.35 7.33 0.33
N GLU A 57 0.25 7.89 0.86
CA GLU A 57 0.09 8.25 2.28
C GLU A 57 0.32 7.06 3.23
N TRP A 58 0.07 5.84 2.78
CA TRP A 58 0.25 4.63 3.59
C TRP A 58 1.62 3.97 3.45
N LEU A 59 2.46 4.35 2.48
CA LEU A 59 3.81 3.80 2.35
C LEU A 59 4.68 4.02 3.60
N PRO A 60 4.66 5.21 4.25
CA PRO A 60 5.42 5.44 5.49
C PRO A 60 4.98 4.56 6.66
N ASP A 61 3.75 4.06 6.65
CA ASP A 61 3.28 3.10 7.64
C ASP A 61 3.67 1.68 7.25
N PHE A 62 3.34 1.29 6.01
CA PHE A 62 3.51 -0.07 5.51
C PHE A 62 4.98 -0.51 5.41
N LEU A 63 5.84 0.26 4.73
CA LEU A 63 7.20 -0.19 4.42
C LEU A 63 8.06 -0.34 5.68
N PRO A 64 8.11 0.63 6.61
CA PRO A 64 8.86 0.46 7.86
C PRO A 64 8.31 -0.68 8.71
N SER A 65 6.97 -0.80 8.81
CA SER A 65 6.33 -1.88 9.57
C SER A 65 6.70 -3.26 9.02
N MET A 66 6.66 -3.44 7.69
CA MET A 66 7.05 -4.70 7.06
C MET A 66 8.53 -5.03 7.31
N CYS A 67 9.42 -4.04 7.15
CA CYS A 67 10.85 -4.22 7.39
C CYS A 67 11.14 -4.59 8.85
N LEU A 68 10.56 -3.88 9.81
CA LEU A 68 10.74 -4.15 11.23
C LEU A 68 10.14 -5.51 11.63
N PHE A 69 8.95 -5.85 11.12
CA PHE A 69 8.35 -7.17 11.34
C PHE A 69 9.27 -8.28 10.80
N ALA A 70 9.88 -8.09 9.62
CA ALA A 70 10.79 -9.06 9.04
C ALA A 70 12.04 -9.29 9.92
N VAL A 71 12.61 -8.20 10.46
CA VAL A 71 13.83 -8.22 11.28
C VAL A 71 13.57 -8.82 12.66
N TYR A 72 12.53 -8.37 13.37
CA TYR A 72 12.30 -8.73 14.76
C TYR A 72 11.38 -9.94 14.96
N TRP A 73 10.57 -10.28 13.94
CA TRP A 73 9.62 -11.39 13.99
C TRP A 73 9.94 -12.47 12.95
N SER A 74 9.54 -12.28 11.69
CA SER A 74 9.68 -13.29 10.65
C SER A 74 9.54 -12.73 9.24
N ALA A 75 10.60 -12.87 8.44
CA ALA A 75 10.62 -12.42 7.05
C ALA A 75 9.58 -13.11 6.13
N PRO A 76 9.35 -14.44 6.18
CA PRO A 76 8.28 -15.07 5.39
C PRO A 76 6.88 -14.50 5.69
N TRP A 77 6.57 -14.29 6.97
CA TRP A 77 5.27 -13.72 7.37
C TRP A 77 5.17 -12.24 7.00
N ALA A 78 6.25 -11.47 7.12
CA ALA A 78 6.30 -10.09 6.65
C ALA A 78 5.99 -10.01 5.14
N ALA A 79 6.61 -10.87 4.33
CA ALA A 79 6.38 -10.93 2.90
C ALA A 79 4.93 -11.34 2.55
N ALA A 80 4.38 -12.35 3.24
CA ALA A 80 2.99 -12.79 3.03
C ALA A 80 1.97 -11.68 3.33
N LEU A 81 2.13 -11.00 4.47
CA LEU A 81 1.28 -9.85 4.84
C LEU A 81 1.50 -8.66 3.90
N GLY A 82 2.72 -8.43 3.42
CA GLY A 82 3.01 -7.40 2.43
C GLY A 82 2.36 -7.67 1.06
N LEU A 83 2.34 -8.92 0.61
CA LEU A 83 1.56 -9.30 -0.59
C LEU A 83 0.06 -9.10 -0.37
N LEU A 84 -0.46 -9.46 0.81
CA LEU A 84 -1.86 -9.20 1.15
C LEU A 84 -2.19 -7.70 1.12
N TRP A 85 -1.29 -6.85 1.62
CA TRP A 85 -1.43 -5.40 1.54
C TRP A 85 -1.46 -4.89 0.09
N ILE A 86 -0.55 -5.35 -0.77
CA ILE A 86 -0.53 -5.02 -2.20
C ILE A 86 -1.84 -5.42 -2.88
N MET A 87 -2.34 -6.64 -2.64
CA MET A 87 -3.61 -7.10 -3.21
C MET A 87 -4.78 -6.23 -2.75
N GLY A 88 -4.83 -5.90 -1.45
CA GLY A 88 -5.82 -4.97 -0.90
C GLY A 88 -5.76 -3.60 -1.56
N ARG A 89 -4.56 -3.08 -1.84
CA ARG A 89 -4.33 -1.80 -2.51
C ARG A 89 -4.76 -1.79 -3.97
N ILE A 90 -4.50 -2.87 -4.71
CA ILE A 90 -4.97 -3.03 -6.09
C ILE A 90 -6.51 -3.07 -6.10
N ALA A 91 -7.12 -3.86 -5.22
CA ALA A 91 -8.58 -3.94 -5.10
C ALA A 91 -9.20 -2.59 -4.69
N TYR A 92 -8.59 -1.88 -3.75
CA TYR A 92 -8.97 -0.53 -3.34
C TYR A 92 -8.96 0.43 -4.52
N PHE A 93 -7.86 0.46 -5.28
CA PHE A 93 -7.68 1.37 -6.40
C PHE A 93 -8.72 1.12 -7.50
N ILE A 94 -8.83 -0.12 -7.98
CA ILE A 94 -9.79 -0.50 -9.04
C ILE A 94 -11.24 -0.23 -8.59
N GLY A 95 -11.57 -0.58 -7.34
CA GLY A 95 -12.87 -0.32 -6.76
C GLY A 95 -13.19 1.17 -6.73
N TYR A 96 -12.25 2.00 -6.28
CA TYR A 96 -12.45 3.43 -6.16
C TYR A 96 -12.61 4.13 -7.52
N LEU A 97 -11.83 3.74 -8.53
CA LEU A 97 -12.00 4.23 -9.91
C LEU A 97 -13.42 3.96 -10.43
N SER A 98 -14.00 2.82 -10.05
CA SER A 98 -15.34 2.42 -10.47
C SER A 98 -16.44 3.21 -9.74
N ALA A 99 -16.41 3.24 -8.41
CA ALA A 99 -17.37 3.99 -7.60
C ALA A 99 -16.80 4.33 -6.21
N PRO A 100 -17.16 5.48 -5.60
CA PRO A 100 -16.64 5.88 -4.29
C PRO A 100 -16.77 4.83 -3.19
N LEU A 101 -17.90 4.11 -3.14
CA LEU A 101 -18.18 3.11 -2.11
C LEU A 101 -17.50 1.76 -2.38
N LYS A 102 -17.08 1.47 -3.60
CA LYS A 102 -16.45 0.19 -3.96
C LYS A 102 -14.99 0.09 -3.47
N ARG A 103 -14.46 1.14 -2.85
CA ARG A 103 -13.12 1.16 -2.25
C ARG A 103 -13.03 0.38 -0.93
N TYR A 104 -14.14 0.23 -0.20
CA TYR A 104 -14.10 -0.26 1.18
C TYR A 104 -13.54 -1.69 1.34
N PRO A 105 -13.90 -2.70 0.52
CA PRO A 105 -13.37 -4.04 0.69
C PRO A 105 -11.83 -4.08 0.61
N GLY A 106 -11.25 -3.44 -0.42
CA GLY A 106 -9.80 -3.33 -0.54
C GLY A 106 -9.16 -2.52 0.60
N PHE A 107 -9.84 -1.47 1.07
CA PHE A 107 -9.41 -0.68 2.21
C PHE A 107 -9.33 -1.50 3.51
N PHE A 108 -10.30 -2.38 3.76
CA PHE A 108 -10.28 -3.25 4.94
C PHE A 108 -9.16 -4.28 4.88
N ILE A 109 -8.97 -4.92 3.73
CA ILE A 109 -7.90 -5.92 3.54
C ILE A 109 -6.52 -5.29 3.78
N GLN A 110 -6.26 -4.12 3.16
CA GLN A 110 -4.97 -3.46 3.34
C GLN A 110 -4.77 -2.97 4.77
N SER A 111 -5.82 -2.43 5.44
CA SER A 111 -5.72 -1.95 6.82
C SER A 111 -5.37 -3.09 7.76
N PHE A 112 -6.02 -4.24 7.61
CA PHE A 112 -5.73 -5.42 8.41
C PHE A 112 -4.27 -5.85 8.25
N ALA A 113 -3.77 -5.96 7.02
CA ALA A 113 -2.39 -6.34 6.75
C ALA A 113 -1.39 -5.33 7.33
N ALA A 114 -1.63 -4.03 7.15
CA ALA A 114 -0.78 -2.97 7.67
C ALA A 114 -0.73 -2.98 9.20
N PHE A 115 -1.87 -3.05 9.88
CA PHE A 115 -1.91 -3.08 11.35
C PHE A 115 -1.32 -4.36 11.93
N ALA A 116 -1.50 -5.51 11.27
CA ALA A 116 -0.85 -6.76 11.69
C ALA A 116 0.68 -6.63 11.65
N LEU A 117 1.23 -5.99 10.61
CA LEU A 117 2.65 -5.70 10.50
C LEU A 117 3.11 -4.68 11.56
N LEU A 118 2.42 -3.54 11.67
CA LEU A 118 2.77 -2.44 12.57
C LEU A 118 2.73 -2.87 14.04
N LEU A 119 1.57 -3.35 14.49
CA LEU A 119 1.35 -3.73 15.89
C LEU A 119 2.13 -4.99 16.24
N GLY A 120 2.26 -5.93 15.29
CA GLY A 120 3.07 -7.12 15.47
C GLY A 120 4.55 -6.80 15.66
N ALA A 121 5.12 -5.91 14.84
CA ALA A 121 6.49 -5.46 14.99
C ALA A 121 6.69 -4.71 16.32
N LEU A 122 5.81 -3.75 16.63
CA LEU A 122 5.87 -2.97 17.86
C LEU A 122 5.81 -3.87 19.11
N GLY A 123 4.81 -4.76 19.18
CA GLY A 123 4.62 -5.66 20.31
C GLY A 123 5.82 -6.59 20.52
N ARG A 124 6.43 -7.08 19.42
CA ARG A 124 7.64 -7.91 19.50
C ARG A 124 8.84 -7.17 20.02
N ILE A 125 9.06 -5.96 19.54
CA ILE A 125 10.18 -5.12 19.96
C ILE A 125 10.06 -4.81 21.45
N ILE A 126 8.86 -4.43 21.91
CA ILE A 126 8.60 -4.20 23.34
C ILE A 126 8.84 -5.47 24.15
N PHE A 127 8.32 -6.62 23.71
CA PHE A 127 8.53 -7.89 24.39
C PHE A 127 10.01 -8.25 24.52
N LEU A 128 10.79 -8.05 23.46
CA LEU A 128 12.25 -8.28 23.46
C LEU A 128 12.97 -7.29 24.39
N MET A 129 12.55 -6.01 24.42
CA MET A 129 13.10 -5.01 25.34
C MET A 129 12.88 -5.39 26.82
N LEU A 130 11.74 -5.99 27.16
CA LEU A 130 11.45 -6.39 28.54
C LEU A 130 12.24 -7.63 29.01
N GLN A 131 12.87 -8.35 28.09
CA GLN A 131 13.71 -9.52 28.38
C GLN A 131 15.22 -9.22 28.36
N ALA A 132 15.60 -8.02 27.94
CA ALA A 132 16.99 -7.56 27.91
C ALA A 132 17.40 -7.01 29.28
#